data_AF-A0A936H9D7-F1
#
_entry.id   AF-A0A936H9D7-F1
#
_cell.length_a   1.000
_cell.length_b   1.000
_cell.length_c   1.000
_cell.angle_alpha   90.00
_cell.angle_beta   90.00
_cell.angle_gamma   90.00
#
_symmetry.space_group_name_H-M   'P 1'
#
loop_
_entity.id
_entity.type
_entity.pdbx_description
1 polymer ?
#
loop_
_entity_poly.entity_id
_entity_poly.type
_entity_poly.pdbx_seq_one_letter_code
_entity_poly.pdbx_strand_id
1 'polypeptide(L)'
;MSRIVLTEELQAEYARLFSSCNIRPERAAEAEELVDALLADRGRYHAVAGRLKLPWFVVAVLHYADTDRDFNVHLHNGDPLSERTRHLPDGRPAQGEPPFAWEDSATDALSLRYFDQWADWSIAGTLFLLEGHGGWGYRLHHPEVLSPYLWHHSTHYSQGKYVTDDTWSETAAPRQYGVAVLLRRLAERGAIEFVATGERAARPLLRYDRGEPSPTVEALQRFLNTLPGIFLKVDGIAGPRTSEAFHKLCGRYLLDDPRETGGN
;
A
#
# COMPACT_ATOMS: atom_id res chain seq x y z
N MET A 1 0.73 3.58 20.07
CA MET A 1 1.31 3.75 18.72
C MET A 1 0.33 4.54 17.88
N SER A 2 0.70 5.75 17.48
CA SER A 2 -0.08 6.60 16.59
C SER A 2 -0.28 5.87 15.26
N ARG A 3 -1.51 5.40 15.01
CA ARG A 3 -1.86 4.77 13.74
C ARG A 3 -1.97 5.88 12.70
N ILE A 4 -1.00 5.98 11.79
CA ILE A 4 -1.13 6.88 10.64
C ILE A 4 -2.30 6.38 9.80
N VAL A 5 -3.23 7.28 9.46
CA VAL A 5 -4.42 6.99 8.67
C VAL A 5 -4.35 7.79 7.39
N LEU A 6 -4.82 7.20 6.29
CA LEU A 6 -4.91 7.87 4.99
C LEU A 6 -6.08 8.88 4.99
N THR A 7 -5.84 10.07 5.55
CA THR A 7 -6.81 11.19 5.53
C THR A 7 -6.88 11.83 4.15
N GLU A 8 -7.89 12.68 3.91
CA GLU A 8 -8.02 13.41 2.63
C GLU A 8 -6.84 14.37 2.39
N GLU A 9 -6.32 14.99 3.46
CA GLU A 9 -5.14 15.84 3.38
C GLU A 9 -3.91 15.03 2.97
N LEU A 10 -3.72 13.85 3.56
CA LEU A 10 -2.61 12.97 3.21
C LEU A 10 -2.75 12.42 1.79
N GLN A 11 -3.97 12.12 1.34
CA GLN A 11 -4.22 11.74 -0.05
C GLN A 11 -3.84 12.87 -1.02
N ALA A 12 -4.26 14.11 -0.73
CA ALA A 12 -3.92 15.27 -1.54
C ALA A 12 -2.41 15.54 -1.54
N GLU A 13 -1.72 15.32 -0.42
CA GLU A 13 -0.27 15.40 -0.32
C GLU A 13 0.42 14.38 -1.23
N TYR A 14 0.05 13.09 -1.15
CA TYR A 14 0.63 12.07 -2.02
C TYR A 14 0.38 12.34 -3.50
N ALA A 15 -0.85 12.73 -3.86
CA ALA A 15 -1.19 13.06 -5.24
C ALA A 15 -0.35 14.24 -5.76
N ARG A 16 -0.20 15.30 -4.94
CA ARG A 16 0.64 16.45 -5.26
C ARG A 16 2.10 16.04 -5.44
N LEU A 17 2.70 15.35 -4.47
CA LEU A 17 4.09 14.89 -4.52
C LEU A 17 4.35 14.00 -5.74
N PHE A 18 3.43 13.08 -6.05
CA PHE A 18 3.58 12.23 -7.22
C PHE A 18 3.50 13.03 -8.52
N SER A 19 2.60 14.01 -8.60
CA SER A 19 2.45 14.87 -9.79
C SER A 19 3.65 15.80 -10.02
N SER A 20 4.30 16.29 -8.96
CA SER A 20 5.48 17.16 -9.02
C SER A 20 6.81 16.41 -8.97
N CYS A 21 6.78 15.09 -8.88
CA CYS A 21 7.97 14.25 -8.80
C CYS A 21 8.72 14.28 -10.11
N ASN A 22 9.92 14.87 -10.10
CA ASN A 22 10.85 14.83 -11.22
C ASN A 22 12.08 14.01 -10.84
N ILE A 23 12.48 13.09 -11.72
CA ILE A 23 13.75 12.37 -11.60
C ILE A 23 14.87 13.36 -11.90
N ARG A 24 15.92 13.35 -11.07
CA ARG A 24 17.08 14.23 -11.32
C ARG A 24 17.72 13.87 -12.67
N PRO A 25 18.06 14.84 -13.54
CA PRO A 25 18.56 14.56 -14.88
C PRO A 25 19.78 13.63 -14.91
N GLU A 26 20.68 13.76 -13.94
CA GLU A 26 21.87 12.93 -13.80
C GLU A 26 21.58 11.46 -13.44
N ARG A 27 20.35 11.14 -13.02
CA ARG A 27 19.87 9.80 -12.68
C ARG A 27 18.85 9.24 -13.67
N ALA A 28 18.47 10.02 -14.68
CA ALA A 28 17.42 9.63 -15.62
C ALA A 28 17.78 8.38 -16.43
N ALA A 29 19.03 8.24 -16.88
CA ALA A 29 19.47 7.09 -17.67
C ALA A 29 19.40 5.77 -16.87
N GLU A 30 19.92 5.78 -15.65
CA GLU A 30 19.84 4.62 -14.73
C GLU A 30 18.38 4.27 -14.40
N ALA A 31 17.52 5.27 -14.20
CA ALA A 31 16.08 5.04 -13.99
C ALA A 31 15.40 4.38 -15.19
N GLU A 32 15.81 4.71 -16.42
CA GLU A 32 15.29 4.06 -17.62
C GLU A 32 15.70 2.60 -17.72
N GLU A 33 16.98 2.30 -17.46
CA GLU A 33 17.48 0.92 -17.48
C GLU A 33 16.73 0.05 -16.47
N LEU A 34 16.49 0.59 -15.27
CA LEU A 34 15.70 -0.10 -14.24
C LEU A 34 14.25 -0.34 -14.68
N VAL A 35 13.61 0.67 -15.30
CA VAL A 35 12.23 0.54 -15.78
C VAL A 35 12.12 -0.44 -16.94
N ASP A 36 13.04 -0.41 -17.90
CA ASP A 36 13.08 -1.38 -19.00
C ASP A 36 13.19 -2.81 -18.47
N ALA A 37 14.02 -3.00 -17.47
CA ALA A 37 14.25 -4.30 -16.90
C ALA A 37 13.05 -4.75 -16.03
N LEU A 38 12.35 -3.84 -15.33
CA LEU A 38 11.05 -4.14 -14.70
C LEU A 38 9.99 -4.53 -15.75
N LEU A 39 9.96 -3.88 -16.89
CA LEU A 39 9.03 -4.18 -17.98
C LEU A 39 9.31 -5.52 -18.65
N ALA A 40 10.57 -5.91 -18.75
CA ALA A 40 10.97 -7.23 -19.26
C ALA A 40 10.40 -8.36 -18.38
N ASP A 41 10.35 -8.16 -17.06
CA ASP A 41 9.84 -9.13 -16.09
C ASP A 41 8.31 -9.04 -15.85
N ARG A 42 7.62 -8.16 -16.57
CA ARG A 42 6.19 -7.83 -16.36
C ARG A 42 5.28 -9.06 -16.28
N GLY A 43 5.57 -10.10 -17.06
CA GLY A 43 4.78 -11.35 -17.05
C GLY A 43 4.79 -12.05 -15.69
N ARG A 44 5.94 -12.06 -15.00
CA ARG A 44 6.08 -12.68 -13.67
C ARG A 44 5.35 -11.87 -12.61
N TYR A 45 5.45 -10.55 -12.68
CA TYR A 45 4.70 -9.66 -11.80
C TYR A 45 3.19 -9.82 -11.96
N HIS A 46 2.70 -9.98 -13.21
CA HIS A 46 1.28 -10.27 -13.46
C HIS A 46 0.83 -11.60 -12.86
N ALA A 47 1.66 -12.63 -12.88
CA ALA A 47 1.32 -13.94 -12.32
C ALA A 47 1.05 -13.85 -10.80
N VAL A 48 1.88 -13.11 -10.06
CA VAL A 48 1.68 -12.86 -8.61
C VAL A 48 0.49 -11.94 -8.38
N ALA A 49 0.44 -10.82 -9.10
CA ALA A 49 -0.61 -9.82 -9.01
C ALA A 49 -2.00 -10.38 -9.26
N GLY A 50 -2.15 -11.27 -10.25
CA GLY A 50 -3.42 -11.92 -10.57
C GLY A 50 -3.94 -12.81 -9.44
N ARG A 51 -3.05 -13.49 -8.72
CA ARG A 51 -3.43 -14.34 -7.57
C ARG A 51 -3.96 -13.53 -6.39
N LEU A 52 -3.42 -12.32 -6.20
CA LEU A 52 -3.72 -11.45 -5.06
C LEU A 52 -4.62 -10.25 -5.40
N LYS A 53 -5.04 -10.11 -6.67
CA LYS A 53 -5.88 -9.01 -7.18
C LYS A 53 -5.30 -7.61 -6.90
N LEU A 54 -3.98 -7.50 -7.03
CA LEU A 54 -3.24 -6.25 -6.85
C LEU A 54 -2.63 -5.80 -8.19
N PRO A 55 -2.26 -4.51 -8.36
CA PRO A 55 -1.61 -4.06 -9.56
C PRO A 55 -0.20 -4.66 -9.70
N TRP A 56 0.15 -5.15 -10.88
CA TRP A 56 1.46 -5.76 -11.14
C TRP A 56 2.64 -4.85 -10.81
N PHE A 57 2.48 -3.54 -11.00
CA PHE A 57 3.54 -2.57 -10.74
C PHE A 57 3.88 -2.45 -9.25
N VAL A 58 2.96 -2.79 -8.35
CA VAL A 58 3.23 -2.85 -6.90
C VAL A 58 4.18 -3.99 -6.59
N VAL A 59 3.94 -5.18 -7.17
CA VAL A 59 4.87 -6.32 -7.06
C VAL A 59 6.24 -5.96 -7.62
N ALA A 60 6.26 -5.29 -8.77
CA ALA A 60 7.48 -4.93 -9.47
C ALA A 60 8.39 -4.02 -8.62
N VAL A 61 7.83 -2.97 -8.03
CA VAL A 61 8.62 -2.04 -7.21
C VAL A 61 8.99 -2.61 -5.84
N LEU A 62 8.16 -3.48 -5.25
CA LEU A 62 8.51 -4.21 -4.03
C LEU A 62 9.65 -5.21 -4.27
N HIS A 63 9.59 -5.94 -5.38
CA HIS A 63 10.65 -6.88 -5.78
C HIS A 63 12.00 -6.18 -5.97
N TYR A 64 11.97 -4.98 -6.56
CA TYR A 64 13.16 -4.13 -6.65
C TYR A 64 13.63 -3.64 -5.28
N ALA A 65 12.74 -3.07 -4.47
CA ALA A 65 13.11 -2.48 -3.19
C ALA A 65 13.68 -3.52 -2.20
N ASP A 66 13.03 -4.68 -2.12
CA ASP A 66 13.33 -5.68 -1.09
C ASP A 66 14.48 -6.62 -1.50
N THR A 67 14.63 -6.90 -2.80
CA THR A 67 15.55 -7.96 -3.29
C THR A 67 16.34 -7.58 -4.55
N ASP A 68 16.34 -6.31 -4.96
CA ASP A 68 17.04 -5.82 -6.18
C ASP A 68 16.68 -6.62 -7.46
N ARG A 69 15.43 -7.10 -7.52
CA ARG A 69 14.90 -8.01 -8.55
C ARG A 69 15.55 -9.40 -8.66
N ASP A 70 16.16 -9.91 -7.59
CA ASP A 70 16.67 -11.28 -7.61
C ASP A 70 15.54 -12.32 -7.51
N PHE A 71 15.31 -13.03 -8.61
CA PHE A 71 14.31 -14.08 -8.71
C PHE A 71 14.74 -15.43 -8.10
N ASN A 72 15.94 -15.53 -7.54
CA ASN A 72 16.44 -16.75 -6.91
C ASN A 72 16.27 -16.74 -5.38
N VAL A 73 15.71 -15.65 -4.84
CA VAL A 73 15.49 -15.47 -3.41
C VAL A 73 14.02 -15.23 -3.05
N HIS A 74 13.69 -15.48 -1.79
CA HIS A 74 12.41 -15.21 -1.19
C HIS A 74 12.18 -13.71 -1.06
N LEU A 75 11.05 -13.21 -1.57
CA LEU A 75 10.61 -11.82 -1.37
C LEU A 75 10.40 -11.46 0.12
N HIS A 76 10.30 -12.45 1.00
CA HIS A 76 10.17 -12.23 2.44
C HIS A 76 11.35 -11.44 3.02
N ASN A 77 12.56 -11.93 2.74
CA ASN A 77 13.78 -11.60 3.49
C ASN A 77 15.09 -11.81 2.70
N GLY A 78 15.01 -12.26 1.44
CA GLY A 78 16.18 -12.52 0.60
C GLY A 78 16.83 -13.91 0.79
N ASP A 79 16.23 -14.83 1.53
CA ASP A 79 16.74 -16.20 1.64
C ASP A 79 16.64 -16.97 0.31
N PRO A 80 17.51 -17.94 0.00
CA PRO A 80 17.43 -18.70 -1.25
C PRO A 80 16.15 -19.53 -1.38
N LEU A 81 15.54 -19.56 -2.58
CA LEU A 81 14.33 -20.36 -2.88
C LEU A 81 14.54 -21.88 -2.81
N SER A 82 15.79 -22.34 -2.65
CA SER A 82 16.13 -23.77 -2.54
C SER A 82 15.69 -24.40 -1.22
N GLU A 83 15.32 -23.59 -0.24
CA GLU A 83 14.86 -24.04 1.06
C GLU A 83 13.73 -23.14 1.56
N ARG A 84 13.25 -23.36 2.78
CA ARG A 84 12.35 -22.41 3.46
C ARG A 84 13.16 -21.27 4.07
N THR A 85 12.53 -20.12 4.28
CA THR A 85 13.15 -18.99 4.96
C THR A 85 13.67 -19.41 6.34
N ARG A 86 14.92 -19.03 6.62
CA ARG A 86 15.58 -19.23 7.91
C ARG A 86 15.60 -17.94 8.70
N HIS A 87 15.72 -16.80 8.01
CA HIS A 87 15.57 -15.49 8.62
C HIS A 87 14.08 -15.15 8.79
N LEU A 88 13.79 -14.22 9.69
CA LEU A 88 12.41 -13.81 9.93
C LEU A 88 11.80 -13.13 8.68
N PRO A 89 10.54 -13.43 8.33
CA PRO A 89 9.69 -14.48 8.90
C PRO A 89 10.19 -15.88 8.51
N ASP A 90 10.41 -16.76 9.48
CA ASP A 90 10.97 -18.10 9.28
C ASP A 90 9.91 -19.12 8.82
N GLY A 91 10.37 -20.19 8.17
CA GLY A 91 9.55 -21.32 7.74
C GLY A 91 8.65 -21.05 6.54
N ARG A 92 8.88 -19.99 5.75
CA ARG A 92 8.08 -19.59 4.59
C ARG A 92 8.67 -20.09 3.26
N PRO A 93 7.86 -20.28 2.21
CA PRO A 93 6.40 -20.19 2.13
C PRO A 93 5.72 -21.33 2.90
N ALA A 94 4.62 -21.12 3.62
CA ALA A 94 4.09 -22.14 4.54
C ALA A 94 3.66 -23.45 3.83
N GLN A 95 3.19 -23.34 2.59
CA GLN A 95 2.73 -24.47 1.78
C GLN A 95 3.72 -24.81 0.66
N GLY A 96 3.75 -26.09 0.26
CA GLY A 96 4.63 -26.60 -0.78
C GLY A 96 5.96 -27.16 -0.25
N GLU A 97 6.75 -27.75 -1.15
CA GLU A 97 8.08 -28.28 -0.87
C GLU A 97 9.12 -27.55 -1.73
N PRO A 98 10.33 -27.28 -1.20
CA PRO A 98 11.40 -26.64 -1.97
C PRO A 98 11.95 -27.57 -3.08
N PRO A 99 12.57 -27.00 -4.14
CA PRO A 99 12.76 -25.57 -4.38
C PRO A 99 11.45 -24.87 -4.80
N PHE A 100 11.23 -23.67 -4.26
CA PHE A 100 10.01 -22.89 -4.54
C PHE A 100 10.14 -22.08 -5.83
N ALA A 101 9.05 -21.93 -6.56
CA ALA A 101 8.96 -20.89 -7.57
C ALA A 101 8.89 -19.52 -6.88
N TRP A 102 9.54 -18.51 -7.47
CA TRP A 102 9.52 -17.16 -6.94
C TRP A 102 8.10 -16.62 -6.79
N GLU A 103 7.21 -16.93 -7.74
CA GLU A 103 5.82 -16.49 -7.75
C GLU A 103 5.05 -17.02 -6.53
N ASP A 104 5.33 -18.26 -6.10
CA ASP A 104 4.68 -18.86 -4.93
C ASP A 104 5.19 -18.19 -3.64
N SER A 105 6.50 -17.95 -3.55
CA SER A 105 7.06 -17.22 -2.42
C SER A 105 6.61 -15.77 -2.35
N ALA A 106 6.53 -15.07 -3.48
CA ALA A 106 6.06 -13.69 -3.52
C ALA A 106 4.58 -13.59 -3.13
N THR A 107 3.77 -14.59 -3.54
CA THR A 107 2.35 -14.67 -3.14
C THR A 107 2.21 -14.84 -1.62
N ASP A 108 2.99 -15.74 -1.00
CA ASP A 108 2.99 -15.92 0.47
C ASP A 108 3.45 -14.64 1.19
N ALA A 109 4.52 -14.00 0.71
CA ALA A 109 5.06 -12.78 1.30
C ALA A 109 4.08 -11.62 1.31
N LEU A 110 3.42 -11.36 0.18
CA LEU A 110 2.46 -10.26 0.06
C LEU A 110 1.16 -10.55 0.83
N SER A 111 0.74 -11.81 0.91
CA SER A 111 -0.41 -12.22 1.73
C SER A 111 -0.12 -12.07 3.23
N LEU A 112 1.09 -12.44 3.67
CA LEU A 112 1.51 -12.28 5.06
C LEU A 112 1.55 -10.81 5.48
N ARG A 113 1.83 -9.90 4.55
CA ARG A 113 1.84 -8.45 4.74
C ARG A 113 0.48 -7.79 4.48
N TYR A 114 -0.58 -8.56 4.27
CA TYR A 114 -1.96 -8.10 4.06
C TYR A 114 -2.16 -7.20 2.84
N PHE A 115 -1.31 -7.30 1.81
CA PHE A 115 -1.48 -6.55 0.55
C PHE A 115 -2.74 -7.00 -0.20
N ASP A 116 -3.17 -8.24 -0.02
CA ASP A 116 -4.41 -8.82 -0.54
C ASP A 116 -5.68 -8.21 0.09
N GLN A 117 -5.55 -7.56 1.25
CA GLN A 117 -6.67 -6.89 1.93
C GLN A 117 -6.78 -5.40 1.58
N TRP A 118 -5.77 -4.85 0.91
CA TRP A 118 -5.78 -3.47 0.44
C TRP A 118 -6.61 -3.34 -0.84
N ALA A 119 -7.37 -2.25 -0.97
CA ALA A 119 -8.23 -2.05 -2.15
C ALA A 119 -8.16 -0.64 -2.75
N ASP A 120 -7.40 0.26 -2.14
CA ASP A 120 -7.23 1.62 -2.66
C ASP A 120 -5.96 1.69 -3.51
N TRP A 121 -6.11 1.32 -4.79
CA TRP A 121 -5.03 1.38 -5.78
C TRP A 121 -4.99 2.71 -6.53
N SER A 122 -5.53 3.78 -5.94
CA SER A 122 -5.24 5.14 -6.39
C SER A 122 -3.76 5.47 -6.15
N ILE A 123 -3.29 6.58 -6.71
CA ILE A 123 -1.92 7.07 -6.46
C ILE A 123 -1.67 7.20 -4.96
N ALA A 124 -2.58 7.87 -4.25
CA ALA A 124 -2.45 8.10 -2.82
C ALA A 124 -2.50 6.80 -2.00
N GLY A 125 -3.45 5.91 -2.30
CA GLY A 125 -3.58 4.66 -1.58
C GLY A 125 -2.39 3.73 -1.79
N THR A 126 -1.86 3.67 -3.02
CA THR A 126 -0.67 2.90 -3.34
C THR A 126 0.56 3.43 -2.60
N LEU A 127 0.81 4.74 -2.66
CA LEU A 127 1.96 5.35 -2.00
C LEU A 127 1.88 5.24 -0.48
N PHE A 128 0.69 5.35 0.10
CA PHE A 128 0.47 5.14 1.52
C PHE A 128 0.81 3.71 1.95
N LEU A 129 0.36 2.70 1.20
CA LEU A 129 0.66 1.30 1.50
C LEU A 129 2.16 1.02 1.39
N LEU A 130 2.80 1.53 0.34
CA LEU A 130 4.24 1.37 0.12
C LEU A 130 5.07 2.08 1.21
N GLU A 131 4.68 3.30 1.62
CA GLU A 131 5.35 3.98 2.72
C GLU A 131 5.21 3.22 4.03
N GLY A 132 4.02 2.66 4.30
CA GLY A 132 3.81 1.81 5.46
C GLY A 132 4.68 0.55 5.48
N HIS A 133 4.95 -0.04 4.31
CA HIS A 133 5.90 -1.15 4.16
C HIS A 133 7.34 -0.71 4.39
N GLY A 134 7.75 0.45 3.86
CA GLY A 134 9.07 1.04 4.09
C GLY A 134 9.29 1.60 5.51
N GLY A 135 8.20 1.77 6.26
CA GLY A 135 8.20 2.24 7.65
C GLY A 135 7.84 3.72 7.81
N TRP A 136 7.11 4.02 8.90
CA TRP A 136 6.59 5.34 9.21
C TRP A 136 7.58 6.28 9.93
N GLY A 137 8.84 5.87 10.11
CA GLY A 137 9.82 6.59 10.92
C GLY A 137 9.98 8.05 10.53
N TYR A 138 10.02 8.34 9.22
CA TYR A 138 10.10 9.70 8.69
C TYR A 138 8.89 10.55 9.09
N ARG A 139 7.66 10.08 8.86
CA ARG A 139 6.46 10.85 9.25
C ARG A 139 6.31 11.05 10.75
N LEU A 140 6.79 10.11 11.56
CA LEU A 140 6.66 10.15 13.02
C LEU A 140 7.75 10.97 13.71
N HIS A 141 8.97 10.98 13.16
CA HIS A 141 10.15 11.52 13.84
C HIS A 141 10.89 12.59 13.04
N HIS A 142 10.74 12.63 11.72
CA HIS A 142 11.37 13.59 10.80
C HIS A 142 10.41 14.08 9.71
N PRO A 143 9.26 14.70 10.07
CA PRO A 143 8.25 15.12 9.10
C PRO A 143 8.77 16.14 8.07
N GLU A 144 9.90 16.79 8.35
CA GLU A 144 10.62 17.68 7.44
C GLU A 144 11.34 16.94 6.29
N VAL A 145 11.56 15.62 6.41
CA VAL A 145 12.21 14.79 5.39
C VAL A 145 11.21 13.79 4.82
N LEU A 146 10.97 13.89 3.51
CA LEU A 146 10.16 12.91 2.79
C LEU A 146 10.87 11.55 2.75
N SER A 147 10.11 10.46 2.93
CA SER A 147 10.67 9.12 2.99
C SER A 147 11.50 8.78 1.74
N PRO A 148 12.81 8.49 1.87
CA PRO A 148 13.65 8.11 0.75
C PRO A 148 13.21 6.79 0.12
N TYR A 149 12.55 5.92 0.88
CA TYR A 149 11.95 4.70 0.34
C TYR A 149 11.00 5.01 -0.83
N LEU A 150 10.25 6.11 -0.74
CA LEU A 150 9.40 6.59 -1.81
C LEU A 150 10.14 7.48 -2.81
N TRP A 151 10.90 8.47 -2.31
CA TRP A 151 11.27 9.65 -3.11
C TRP A 151 12.75 9.79 -3.44
N HIS A 152 13.60 8.83 -3.09
CA HIS A 152 15.03 8.92 -3.37
C HIS A 152 15.33 9.01 -4.88
N HIS A 153 16.30 9.85 -5.26
CA HIS A 153 16.62 10.28 -6.64
C HIS A 153 15.59 11.18 -7.34
N SER A 154 14.54 11.63 -6.64
CA SER A 154 13.69 12.73 -7.12
C SER A 154 14.20 14.11 -6.67
N THR A 155 13.55 15.17 -7.16
CA THR A 155 13.67 16.54 -6.66
C THR A 155 13.10 16.73 -5.25
N HIS A 156 12.34 15.77 -4.71
CA HIS A 156 11.68 15.86 -3.41
C HIS A 156 12.51 15.36 -2.24
N TYR A 157 13.63 14.68 -2.49
CA TYR A 157 14.55 14.22 -1.46
C TYR A 157 15.94 14.78 -1.71
N SER A 158 16.62 15.25 -0.66
CA SER A 158 17.99 15.76 -0.72
C SER A 158 18.97 14.83 0.00
N GLN A 159 18.80 14.63 1.30
CA GLN A 159 19.64 13.83 2.20
C GLN A 159 18.86 13.52 3.50
N GLY A 160 19.37 12.57 4.31
CA GLY A 160 18.73 12.18 5.57
C GLY A 160 18.14 10.76 5.50
N LYS A 161 18.83 9.79 6.11
CA LYS A 161 18.39 8.39 6.13
C LYS A 161 18.52 7.76 7.51
N TYR A 162 17.55 6.93 7.89
CA TYR A 162 17.73 5.91 8.91
C TYR A 162 18.70 4.82 8.41
N VAL A 163 19.87 4.72 9.04
CA VAL A 163 20.89 3.69 8.74
C VAL A 163 20.53 2.38 9.42
N THR A 164 19.92 2.46 10.60
CA THR A 164 19.22 1.38 11.31
C THR A 164 17.90 1.93 11.87
N ASP A 165 17.02 1.05 12.36
CA ASP A 165 15.69 1.44 12.90
C ASP A 165 15.76 2.57 13.94
N ASP A 166 16.85 2.65 14.71
CA ASP A 166 17.06 3.67 15.75
C ASP A 166 18.14 4.71 15.42
N THR A 167 18.84 4.61 14.28
CA THR A 167 19.97 5.49 13.94
C THR A 167 19.67 6.37 12.76
N TRP A 168 19.32 7.63 13.04
CA TRP A 168 19.22 8.69 12.04
C TRP A 168 20.59 9.21 11.60
N SER A 169 20.77 9.41 10.30
CA SER A 169 21.93 10.11 9.73
C SER A 169 21.46 11.19 8.78
N GLU A 170 21.82 12.44 9.07
CA GLU A 170 21.48 13.61 8.25
C GLU A 170 22.13 13.60 6.86
N THR A 171 23.21 12.83 6.67
CA THR A 171 24.02 12.81 5.44
C THR A 171 23.95 11.50 4.68
N ALA A 172 23.45 10.42 5.29
CA ALA A 172 23.30 9.15 4.59
C ALA A 172 22.20 9.26 3.51
N ALA A 173 22.49 8.66 2.35
CA ALA A 173 21.52 8.49 1.27
C ALA A 173 21.36 7.00 0.97
N PRO A 174 20.15 6.54 0.61
CA PRO A 174 19.99 5.18 0.11
C PRO A 174 20.79 5.00 -1.18
N ARG A 175 21.03 3.75 -1.57
CA ARG A 175 21.58 3.44 -2.89
C ARG A 175 20.50 3.17 -3.93
N GLN A 176 19.35 2.66 -3.49
CA GLN A 176 18.24 2.26 -4.34
C GLN A 176 17.36 3.46 -4.73
N TYR A 177 16.73 3.39 -5.89
CA TYR A 177 15.72 4.36 -6.31
C TYR A 177 14.47 4.28 -5.43
N GLY A 178 13.85 5.42 -5.17
CA GLY A 178 12.57 5.44 -4.47
C GLY A 178 11.48 4.75 -5.28
N VAL A 179 10.64 3.95 -4.64
CA VAL A 179 9.58 3.20 -5.36
C VAL A 179 8.58 4.12 -6.05
N ALA A 180 8.29 5.30 -5.49
CA ALA A 180 7.40 6.28 -6.13
C ALA A 180 8.04 6.86 -7.39
N VAL A 181 9.36 6.99 -7.43
CA VAL A 181 10.13 7.49 -8.58
C VAL A 181 10.04 6.51 -9.74
N LEU A 182 10.18 5.20 -9.46
CA LEU A 182 10.02 4.15 -10.48
C LEU A 182 8.58 4.06 -10.99
N LEU A 183 7.59 4.14 -10.09
CA LEU A 183 6.17 4.22 -10.48
C LEU A 183 5.88 5.44 -11.35
N ARG A 184 6.46 6.60 -11.02
CA ARG A 184 6.31 7.82 -11.80
C ARG A 184 6.85 7.62 -13.22
N ARG A 185 8.03 7.03 -13.38
CA ARG A 185 8.61 6.78 -14.71
C ARG A 185 7.80 5.76 -15.52
N LEU A 186 7.31 4.69 -14.88
CA LEU A 186 6.40 3.73 -15.51
C LEU A 186 5.12 4.42 -16.02
N ALA A 187 4.56 5.35 -15.24
CA ALA A 187 3.37 6.10 -15.62
C ALA A 187 3.65 7.08 -16.77
N GLU A 188 4.79 7.78 -16.75
CA GLU A 188 5.21 8.67 -17.85
C GLU A 188 5.42 7.94 -19.18
N ARG A 189 5.79 6.66 -19.14
CA ARG A 189 5.90 5.79 -20.32
C ARG A 189 4.57 5.20 -20.77
N GLY A 190 3.47 5.48 -20.07
CA GLY A 190 2.16 4.87 -20.34
C GLY A 190 2.12 3.37 -20.09
N ALA A 191 3.04 2.83 -19.30
CA ALA A 191 3.09 1.39 -19.00
C ALA A 191 2.15 0.99 -17.85
N ILE A 192 1.76 1.96 -17.03
CA ILE A 192 0.82 1.79 -15.93
C ILE A 192 -0.20 2.93 -15.94
N GLU A 193 -1.39 2.61 -15.46
CA GLU A 193 -2.44 3.58 -15.17
C GLU A 193 -2.89 3.35 -13.73
N PHE A 194 -3.04 4.44 -12.98
CA PHE A 194 -3.62 4.39 -11.65
C PHE A 194 -5.12 4.54 -11.76
N VAL A 195 -5.84 3.85 -10.88
CA VAL A 195 -7.29 4.04 -10.78
C VAL A 195 -7.54 5.48 -10.28
N ALA A 196 -8.43 6.20 -10.95
CA ALA A 196 -8.70 7.60 -10.62
C ALA A 196 -9.20 7.73 -9.18
N THR A 197 -8.79 8.78 -8.47
CA THR A 197 -9.34 9.16 -7.16
C THR A 197 -10.84 9.43 -7.32
N GLY A 198 -11.66 8.43 -7.02
CA GLY A 198 -13.11 8.45 -7.26
C GLY A 198 -13.64 7.12 -7.81
N GLU A 199 -12.84 6.41 -8.59
CA GLU A 199 -13.07 5.00 -8.92
C GLU A 199 -12.48 4.14 -7.80
N ARG A 200 -13.06 4.23 -6.59
CA ARG A 200 -12.88 3.12 -5.64
C ARG A 200 -13.30 1.86 -6.37
N ALA A 201 -12.37 0.92 -6.60
CA ALA A 201 -12.73 -0.46 -6.94
C ALA A 201 -13.88 -0.82 -6.02
N ALA A 202 -15.04 -1.12 -6.60
CA ALA A 202 -16.35 -1.11 -5.94
C ALA A 202 -16.33 -1.96 -4.67
N ARG A 203 -15.85 -1.38 -3.56
CA ARG A 203 -16.29 -1.75 -2.24
C ARG A 203 -17.78 -1.47 -2.29
N PRO A 204 -18.65 -2.38 -1.83
CA PRO A 204 -20.04 -2.01 -1.62
C PRO A 204 -20.00 -0.75 -0.76
N LEU A 205 -20.30 0.40 -1.36
CA LEU A 205 -20.55 1.62 -0.64
C LEU A 205 -21.70 1.25 0.27
N LEU A 206 -21.40 1.10 1.56
CA LEU A 206 -22.39 0.81 2.58
C LEU A 206 -23.31 2.00 2.62
N ARG A 207 -24.41 1.88 1.88
CA ARG A 207 -25.47 2.87 1.85
C ARG A 207 -26.34 2.69 3.07
N TYR A 208 -26.85 3.81 3.55
CA TYR A 208 -27.94 3.84 4.48
C TYR A 208 -29.15 3.17 3.83
N ASP A 209 -29.55 2.02 4.36
CA ASP A 209 -30.71 1.29 3.90
C ASP A 209 -31.44 0.71 5.11
N ARG A 210 -32.74 0.99 5.18
CA ARG A 210 -33.63 0.52 6.25
C ARG A 210 -34.35 -0.79 5.88
N GLY A 211 -34.25 -1.24 4.63
CA GLY A 211 -35.05 -2.31 4.08
C GLY A 211 -34.28 -3.60 3.81
N GLU A 212 -33.06 -3.52 3.27
CA GLU A 212 -32.34 -4.71 2.81
C GLU A 212 -31.18 -5.12 3.73
N PRO A 213 -31.18 -6.36 4.27
CA PRO A 213 -30.05 -6.90 5.01
C PRO A 213 -28.90 -7.25 4.05
N SER A 214 -27.68 -6.83 4.39
CA SER A 214 -26.47 -7.08 3.62
C SER A 214 -25.39 -7.77 4.47
N PRO A 215 -24.71 -8.83 3.96
CA PRO A 215 -23.59 -9.46 4.66
C PRO A 215 -22.46 -8.49 5.01
N THR A 216 -22.27 -7.45 4.20
CA THR A 216 -21.28 -6.40 4.45
C THR A 216 -21.67 -5.53 5.66
N VAL A 217 -22.96 -5.24 5.83
CA VAL A 217 -23.46 -4.48 6.98
C VAL A 217 -23.35 -5.32 8.25
N GLU A 218 -23.60 -6.63 8.18
CA GLU A 218 -23.40 -7.50 9.33
C GLU A 218 -21.93 -7.51 9.78
N ALA A 219 -20.99 -7.60 8.83
CA ALA A 219 -19.57 -7.53 9.12
C ALA A 219 -19.20 -6.18 9.78
N LEU A 220 -19.76 -5.07 9.28
CA LEU A 220 -19.61 -3.75 9.89
C LEU A 220 -20.18 -3.71 11.31
N GLN A 221 -21.39 -4.21 11.54
CA GLN A 221 -22.02 -4.23 12.87
C GLN A 221 -21.24 -5.09 13.86
N ARG A 222 -20.74 -6.26 13.43
CA ARG A 222 -19.85 -7.12 14.24
C ARG A 222 -18.57 -6.38 14.60
N PHE A 223 -17.96 -5.69 13.65
CA PHE A 223 -16.78 -4.88 13.90
C PHE A 223 -17.07 -3.72 14.86
N LEU A 224 -18.13 -2.95 14.65
CA LEU A 224 -18.50 -1.83 15.51
C LEU A 224 -18.81 -2.28 16.96
N ASN A 225 -19.35 -3.49 17.14
CA ASN A 225 -19.55 -4.09 18.46
C ASN A 225 -18.25 -4.46 19.20
N THR A 226 -17.10 -4.48 18.53
CA THR A 226 -15.80 -4.67 19.20
C THR A 226 -15.30 -3.39 19.86
N LEU A 227 -15.91 -2.24 19.57
CA LEU A 227 -15.50 -0.95 20.10
C LEU A 227 -16.19 -0.68 21.45
N PRO A 228 -15.46 -0.16 22.45
CA PRO A 228 -16.02 0.11 23.76
C PRO A 228 -17.14 1.16 23.67
N GLY A 229 -18.29 0.86 24.28
CA GLY A 229 -19.44 1.76 24.32
C GLY A 229 -20.35 1.72 23.09
N ILE A 230 -20.08 0.85 22.12
CA ILE A 230 -20.95 0.63 20.96
C ILE A 230 -21.64 -0.73 21.10
N PHE A 231 -22.98 -0.71 21.11
CA PHE A 231 -23.82 -1.90 21.20
C PHE A 231 -24.89 -1.85 20.10
N LEU A 232 -24.63 -2.58 19.04
CA LEU A 232 -25.48 -2.72 17.86
C LEU A 232 -26.04 -4.13 17.76
N LYS A 233 -27.29 -4.22 17.31
CA LYS A 233 -27.85 -5.48 16.85
C LYS A 233 -27.19 -5.84 15.51
N VAL A 234 -26.71 -7.08 15.38
CA VAL A 234 -26.22 -7.59 14.09
C VAL A 234 -27.43 -8.13 13.32
N ASP A 235 -28.03 -7.28 12.50
CA ASP A 235 -29.20 -7.58 11.67
C ASP A 235 -28.95 -7.37 10.17
N GLY A 236 -27.75 -6.89 9.80
CA GLY A 236 -27.37 -6.62 8.43
C GLY A 236 -28.05 -5.39 7.83
N ILE A 237 -28.82 -4.63 8.61
CA ILE A 237 -29.55 -3.46 8.11
C ILE A 237 -28.79 -2.19 8.47
N ALA A 238 -28.48 -1.36 7.47
CA ALA A 238 -27.71 -0.13 7.61
C ALA A 238 -28.58 1.02 8.16
N GLY A 239 -29.15 0.79 9.34
CA GLY A 239 -30.09 1.71 9.99
C GLY A 239 -29.41 2.87 10.74
N PRO A 240 -30.22 3.74 11.39
CA PRO A 240 -29.74 4.96 12.04
C PRO A 240 -28.69 4.72 13.12
N ARG A 241 -28.78 3.60 13.86
CA ARG A 241 -27.83 3.24 14.92
C ARG A 241 -26.49 2.76 14.36
N THR A 242 -26.50 1.98 13.27
CA THR A 242 -25.28 1.55 12.57
C THR A 242 -24.56 2.75 11.97
N SER A 243 -25.31 3.66 11.35
CA SER A 243 -24.76 4.91 10.81
C SER A 243 -24.23 5.85 11.90
N GLU A 244 -24.90 5.97 13.05
CA GLU A 244 -24.41 6.77 14.18
C GLU A 244 -23.14 6.18 14.81
N ALA A 245 -23.08 4.85 14.96
CA ALA A 245 -21.88 4.16 15.43
C ALA A 245 -20.70 4.30 14.44
N PHE A 246 -21.00 4.26 13.15
CA PHE A 246 -20.03 4.55 12.09
C PHE A 246 -19.53 5.99 12.17
N HIS A 247 -20.42 6.96 12.39
CA HIS A 247 -20.07 8.36 12.64
C HIS A 247 -19.21 8.56 13.89
N LYS A 248 -19.50 7.85 14.99
CA LYS A 248 -18.67 7.89 16.20
C LYS A 248 -17.24 7.37 15.96
N LEU A 249 -17.08 6.45 15.02
CA LEU A 249 -15.77 5.90 14.65
C LEU A 249 -14.97 6.82 13.71
N CYS A 250 -15.61 7.38 12.68
CA CYS A 250 -14.92 8.05 11.58
C CYS A 250 -15.33 9.50 11.33
N GLY A 251 -16.26 10.05 12.12
CA GLY A 251 -16.78 11.42 11.97
C GLY A 251 -17.70 11.61 10.76
N ARG A 252 -18.11 10.54 10.07
CA ARG A 252 -18.99 10.59 8.89
C ARG A 252 -20.16 9.61 9.03
N TYR A 253 -21.33 9.99 8.53
CA TYR A 253 -22.47 9.08 8.42
C TYR A 253 -22.31 8.11 7.25
N LEU A 254 -23.12 7.05 7.20
CA LEU A 254 -23.21 6.20 6.01
C LEU A 254 -23.77 6.99 4.83
N LEU A 255 -23.35 6.63 3.62
CA LEU A 255 -23.79 7.29 2.38
C LEU A 255 -25.32 7.22 2.26
N ASP A 256 -25.98 8.30 1.87
CA ASP A 256 -27.45 8.43 1.80
C ASP A 256 -28.16 8.53 3.18
N ASP A 257 -27.41 8.69 4.28
CA ASP A 257 -28.03 9.03 5.56
C ASP A 257 -28.63 10.44 5.49
N PRO A 258 -29.90 10.65 5.85
CA PRO A 258 -30.55 11.97 5.80
C PRO A 258 -29.86 13.04 6.67
N ARG A 259 -28.94 12.65 7.57
CA ARG A 259 -28.12 13.56 8.39
C ARG A 259 -26.85 14.05 7.68
N GLU A 260 -26.45 13.43 6.57
CA GLU A 260 -25.26 13.81 5.79
C GLU A 260 -25.55 15.01 4.87
N THR A 261 -26.78 15.13 4.34
CA THR A 261 -27.17 16.17 3.36
C THR A 261 -27.57 17.52 4.00
N GLY A 262 -27.25 17.76 5.26
CA GLY A 262 -27.71 18.93 6.04
C GLY A 262 -26.76 20.12 6.08
N GLY A 263 -25.62 20.09 5.38
CA GLY A 263 -24.63 21.18 5.40
C GLY A 263 -24.48 21.83 4.02
N ASN A 264 -25.16 22.96 3.81
CA ASN A 264 -24.82 23.97 2.82
C ASN A 264 -24.28 25.20 3.55
#